data_AF-A0A9X3PWS0-F1
#
_entry.id   AF-A0A9X3PWS0-F1
#
_cell.length_a   1.000
_cell.length_b   1.000
_cell.length_c   1.000
_cell.angle_alpha   90.00
_cell.angle_beta   90.00
_cell.angle_gamma   90.00
#
_symmetry.space_group_name_H-M   'P 1'
#
loop_
_entity.id
_entity.type
_entity.pdbx_description
1 polymer ?
#
loop_
_entity_poly.entity_id
_entity_poly.type
_entity_poly.pdbx_seq_one_letter_code
_entity_poly.pdbx_strand_id
1 'polypeptide(L)'
;MSAPELEHLADSITALAGARKRIPLNHLLRETALNILILARIASNRLDDRLRREDIESAADHLVAQLRHAAWELPAPPEIAPPSPPDPAPPPALPPAR
;
A
#
# COMPACT_ATOMS: atom_id res chain seq x y z
N MET A 1 -23.94 -16.95 11.36
CA MET A 1 -22.63 -17.50 11.73
C MET A 1 -21.69 -16.33 11.89
N SER A 2 -21.07 -16.14 13.05
CA SER A 2 -19.99 -15.16 13.22
C SER A 2 -18.73 -15.73 12.57
N ALA A 3 -18.13 -14.98 11.65
CA ALA A 3 -16.88 -15.33 11.00
C ALA A 3 -15.78 -14.45 11.63
N PRO A 4 -15.12 -14.90 12.71
CA PRO A 4 -14.20 -14.07 13.48
C PRO A 4 -13.01 -13.56 12.64
N GLU A 5 -12.68 -14.25 11.54
CA GLU A 5 -11.69 -13.80 10.57
C GLU A 5 -12.19 -12.63 9.71
N LEU A 6 -13.49 -12.60 9.38
CA LEU A 6 -14.11 -11.47 8.68
C LEU A 6 -14.22 -10.24 9.58
N GLU A 7 -14.51 -10.44 10.87
CA GLU A 7 -14.51 -9.37 11.87
C GLU A 7 -13.10 -8.80 12.05
N HIS A 8 -12.08 -9.65 12.22
CA HIS A 8 -10.68 -9.19 12.25
C HIS A 8 -10.25 -8.47 10.96
N LEU A 9 -10.70 -8.93 9.80
CA LEU A 9 -10.44 -8.25 8.54
C LEU A 9 -11.11 -6.86 8.50
N ALA A 10 -12.37 -6.76 8.92
CA ALA A 10 -13.09 -5.49 8.99
C ALA A 10 -12.42 -4.51 9.97
N ASP A 11 -11.98 -5.00 11.13
CA ASP A 11 -11.23 -4.21 12.12
C ASP A 11 -9.87 -3.78 11.56
N SER A 12 -9.18 -4.67 10.85
CA SER A 12 -7.89 -4.37 10.21
C SER A 12 -8.04 -3.32 9.09
N ILE A 13 -9.10 -3.40 8.30
CA ILE A 13 -9.43 -2.39 7.27
C ILE A 13 -9.75 -1.05 7.92
N THR A 14 -10.49 -1.05 9.03
CA THR A 14 -10.84 0.16 9.78
C THR A 14 -9.62 0.80 10.43
N ALA A 15 -8.75 -0.02 11.03
CA ALA A 15 -7.47 0.41 11.59
C ALA A 15 -6.55 1.00 10.51
N LEU A 16 -6.48 0.38 9.32
CA LEU A 16 -5.75 0.90 8.16
C LEU A 16 -6.32 2.25 7.70
N ALA A 17 -7.64 2.38 7.63
CA ALA A 17 -8.31 3.64 7.31
C ALA A 17 -8.00 4.74 8.33
N GLY A 18 -7.85 4.40 9.61
CA GLY A 18 -7.38 5.32 10.66
C GLY A 18 -5.89 5.69 10.55
N ALA A 19 -5.05 4.72 10.16
CA ALA A 19 -3.61 4.90 9.98
C ALA A 19 -3.23 5.63 8.68
N ARG A 20 -4.17 5.87 7.76
CA ARG A 20 -3.97 6.50 6.43
C ARG A 20 -3.18 7.82 6.44
N LYS A 21 -3.10 8.51 7.58
CA LYS A 21 -2.26 9.71 7.73
C LYS A 21 -0.75 9.42 7.64
N ARG A 22 -0.34 8.17 7.85
CA ARG A 22 1.06 7.72 7.87
C ARG A 22 1.49 7.01 6.59
N ILE A 23 0.55 6.53 5.78
CA ILE A 23 0.85 5.79 4.55
C ILE A 23 0.65 6.73 3.37
N PRO A 24 1.64 6.90 2.49
CA PRO A 24 1.47 7.65 1.26
C PRO A 24 0.26 7.15 0.45
N LEU A 25 -0.62 8.06 0.04
CA LEU A 25 -1.88 7.71 -0.64
C LEU A 25 -1.63 6.87 -1.92
N ASN A 26 -0.56 7.17 -2.64
CA ASN A 26 -0.16 6.40 -3.83
C ASN A 26 0.13 4.93 -3.51
N HIS A 27 0.76 4.65 -2.36
CA HIS A 27 1.02 3.29 -1.91
C HIS A 27 -0.28 2.60 -1.51
N LEU A 28 -1.14 3.29 -0.74
CA LEU A 28 -2.43 2.76 -0.34
C LEU A 28 -3.32 2.37 -1.53
N LEU A 29 -3.38 3.20 -2.58
CA LEU A 29 -4.15 2.91 -3.79
C LEU A 29 -3.63 1.68 -4.54
N ARG A 30 -2.30 1.51 -4.62
CA ARG A 30 -1.67 0.34 -5.27
C ARG A 30 -1.97 -0.96 -4.53
N GLU A 31 -1.81 -0.97 -3.21
CA GLU A 31 -2.12 -2.14 -2.37
C GLU A 31 -3.61 -2.48 -2.42
N THR A 32 -4.47 -1.45 -2.38
CA THR A 32 -5.93 -1.64 -2.48
C THR A 32 -6.31 -2.27 -3.81
N ALA A 33 -5.72 -1.81 -4.93
CA ALA A 33 -5.96 -2.38 -6.25
C ALA A 33 -5.55 -3.87 -6.31
N LEU A 34 -4.42 -4.25 -5.70
CA LEU A 34 -3.99 -5.65 -5.63
C LEU A 34 -4.97 -6.50 -4.81
N ASN A 35 -5.40 -6.00 -3.64
CA ASN A 35 -6.36 -6.69 -2.78
C ASN A 35 -7.71 -6.93 -3.49
N ILE A 36 -8.19 -5.94 -4.25
CA ILE A 36 -9.42 -6.07 -5.06
C ILE A 36 -9.28 -7.18 -6.10
N LEU A 37 -8.16 -7.26 -6.84
CA LEU A 37 -7.94 -8.33 -7.81
C LEU A 37 -7.95 -9.72 -7.17
N ILE A 38 -7.27 -9.87 -6.03
CA ILE A 38 -7.21 -11.15 -5.30
C ILE A 38 -8.61 -11.57 -4.85
N LEU A 39 -9.35 -10.65 -4.21
CA LEU A 39 -10.70 -10.93 -3.71
C LEU A 39 -11.67 -11.22 -4.85
N ALA A 40 -11.62 -10.46 -5.95
CA ALA A 40 -12.43 -10.69 -7.13
C ALA A 40 -12.18 -12.08 -7.71
N ARG A 41 -10.92 -12.51 -7.82
CA ARG A 41 -10.57 -13.85 -8.30
C ARG A 41 -11.05 -14.97 -7.37
N ILE A 42 -10.95 -14.77 -6.05
CA ILE A 42 -11.47 -15.74 -5.07
C ILE A 42 -13.00 -15.85 -5.18
N ALA A 43 -13.68 -14.70 -5.29
CA ALA A 43 -15.14 -14.66 -5.42
C ALA A 43 -15.60 -15.29 -6.74
N SER A 44 -14.96 -14.92 -7.86
CA SER A 44 -15.31 -15.37 -9.21
C SER A 44 -15.15 -16.90 -9.36
N ASN A 45 -14.13 -17.49 -8.74
CA ASN A 45 -13.92 -18.94 -8.71
C ASN A 45 -14.94 -19.72 -7.87
N ARG A 46 -15.72 -19.05 -7.01
CA ARG A 46 -16.76 -19.69 -6.18
C ARG A 46 -18.16 -19.55 -6.77
N LEU A 47 -18.29 -18.93 -7.93
CA LEU A 47 -19.57 -18.77 -8.62
C LEU A 47 -19.71 -19.78 -9.75
N ASP A 48 -20.84 -20.50 -9.73
CA ASP A 48 -21.20 -21.43 -10.80
C ASP A 48 -21.76 -20.69 -12.03
N ASP A 49 -22.31 -19.49 -11.82
CA ASP A 49 -22.87 -18.65 -12.88
C ASP A 49 -21.77 -17.88 -13.60
N ARG A 50 -21.58 -18.22 -14.88
CA ARG A 50 -20.59 -17.61 -15.76
C ARG A 50 -20.83 -16.10 -15.97
N LEU A 51 -22.07 -15.67 -16.11
CA LEU A 51 -22.37 -14.26 -16.36
C LEU A 51 -21.98 -13.42 -15.14
N ARG A 52 -22.37 -13.88 -13.95
CA ARG A 52 -21.99 -13.22 -12.69
C ARG A 52 -20.48 -13.21 -12.45
N ARG A 53 -19.78 -14.26 -12.89
CA ARG A 53 -18.31 -14.32 -12.86
C ARG A 53 -17.70 -13.21 -13.71
N GLU A 54 -18.14 -13.10 -14.95
CA GLU A 54 -17.67 -12.09 -15.91
C GLU A 54 -18.00 -10.66 -15.43
N ASP A 55 -19.17 -10.44 -14.83
CA ASP A 55 -19.55 -9.14 -14.26
C ASP A 55 -18.62 -8.71 -13.12
N ILE A 56 -18.31 -9.62 -12.19
CA ILE A 56 -17.41 -9.33 -11.06
C ILE A 56 -15.99 -9.04 -11.55
N GLU A 57 -15.49 -9.85 -12.49
CA GLU A 57 -14.15 -9.68 -13.05
C GLU A 57 -14.04 -8.33 -13.79
N SER A 58 -15.02 -8.00 -14.63
CA SER A 58 -15.08 -6.73 -15.36
C SER A 58 -15.16 -5.52 -14.44
N ALA A 59 -16.01 -5.58 -13.40
CA ALA A 59 -16.13 -4.50 -12.42
C ALA A 59 -14.82 -4.30 -11.62
N ALA A 60 -14.17 -5.40 -11.22
CA ALA A 60 -12.90 -5.36 -10.51
C ALA A 60 -11.79 -4.76 -11.38
N ASP A 61 -11.68 -5.20 -12.65
CA ASP A 61 -10.68 -4.68 -13.59
C ASP A 61 -10.87 -3.19 -13.85
N HIS A 62 -12.11 -2.73 -14.02
CA HIS A 62 -12.41 -1.32 -14.21
C HIS A 62 -12.01 -0.47 -13.00
N LEU A 63 -12.37 -0.89 -11.79
CA LEU A 63 -12.00 -0.17 -10.56
C LEU A 63 -10.48 -0.16 -10.35
N VAL A 64 -9.81 -1.29 -10.59
CA VAL A 64 -8.35 -1.41 -10.49
C VAL A 64 -7.65 -0.48 -11.48
N ALA A 65 -8.16 -0.36 -12.70
CA ALA A 65 -7.62 0.57 -13.69
C ALA A 65 -7.72 2.03 -13.20
N GLN A 66 -8.87 2.43 -12.66
CA GLN A 66 -9.05 3.77 -12.10
C GLN A 66 -8.13 4.03 -10.91
N LEU A 67 -8.00 3.07 -9.98
CA LEU A 67 -7.13 3.22 -8.81
C LEU A 67 -5.66 3.32 -9.19
N ARG A 68 -5.22 2.53 -10.17
CA ARG A 68 -3.85 2.60 -10.70
C ARG A 68 -3.59 3.93 -11.39
N HIS A 69 -4.53 4.42 -12.19
CA HIS A 69 -4.44 5.72 -12.84
C HIS A 69 -4.34 6.84 -11.81
N ALA A 70 -5.25 6.87 -10.84
CA ALA A 70 -5.22 7.84 -9.74
C ALA A 70 -3.90 7.79 -8.95
N ALA A 71 -3.36 6.58 -8.70
CA ALA A 71 -2.08 6.42 -8.02
C ALA A 71 -0.87 6.94 -8.83
N TRP A 72 -0.98 6.98 -10.16
CA TRP A 72 0.04 7.54 -11.06
C TRP A 72 -0.01 9.06 -11.14
N GLU A 73 -1.19 9.65 -11.03
CA GLU A 73 -1.38 11.11 -11.04
C GLU A 73 -0.96 11.78 -9.73
N LEU A 74 -0.83 11.00 -8.65
CA LEU A 74 -0.37 11.52 -7.38
C LEU A 74 1.13 11.85 -7.40
N PRO A 75 1.55 12.96 -6.77
CA PRO A 75 2.95 13.29 -6.64
C PRO A 75 3.69 12.16 -5.89
N ALA A 76 4.92 11.88 -6.31
CA ALA A 76 5.77 10.93 -5.62
C ALA A 76 5.94 11.38 -4.15
N PRO A 77 5.91 10.45 -3.18
CA PRO A 77 6.20 10.80 -1.80
C PRO A 77 7.59 11.45 -1.74
N PRO A 78 7.79 12.45 -0.86
CA PRO A 78 9.10 13.04 -0.68
C PRO A 78 10.09 11.92 -0.34
N GLU A 79 11.18 11.81 -1.12
CA GLU A 79 12.26 10.90 -0.80
C GLU A 79 12.74 11.23 0.62
N ILE A 80 12.80 10.21 1.48
CA ILE A 80 13.51 10.34 2.75
C ILE A 80 14.96 10.59 2.35
N ALA A 81 15.43 11.82 2.56
CA ALA A 81 16.80 12.18 2.23
C ALA A 81 17.75 11.14 2.85
N PRO A 82 18.77 10.67 2.11
CA PRO A 82 19.73 9.74 2.66
C PRO A 82 20.33 10.33 3.95
N PRO A 83 20.63 9.51 4.97
CA PRO A 83 21.21 10.00 6.20
C PRO A 83 22.45 10.83 5.89
N SER A 84 22.60 11.99 6.53
CA SER A 84 23.77 12.84 6.36
C SER A 84 25.04 12.02 6.61
N PRO A 85 26.10 12.21 5.80
CA PRO A 85 27.37 11.53 6.03
C PRO A 85 27.86 11.78 7.46
N PRO A 86 28.53 10.81 8.10
CA PRO A 86 29.09 11.00 9.43
C PRO A 86 30.05 12.19 9.44
N ASP A 87 30.01 12.97 10.52
CA ASP A 87 30.92 14.11 10.69
C ASP A 87 32.38 13.66 10.51
N PRO A 88 33.22 14.44 9.81
CA PRO A 88 34.62 14.12 9.64
C PRO A 88 35.31 14.02 11.01
N ALA A 89 36.18 13.01 11.16
CA ALA A 89 36.92 12.81 12.39
C ALA A 89 37.72 14.08 12.77
N PRO A 90 37.78 14.44 14.07
CA PRO A 90 38.55 15.60 14.50
C PRO A 90 40.02 15.44 14.11
N PRO A 91 40.71 16.53 13.75
CA PRO A 91 42.11 16.48 13.36
C PRO A 91 42.97 15.93 14.50
N PRO A 92 44.07 15.21 14.19
CA PRO A 92 44.97 14.68 15.20
C PRO A 92 45.55 15.81 16.06
N ALA A 93 45.60 15.59 17.37
CA ALA A 93 46.17 16.55 18.31
C ALA A 93 47.63 16.83 17.94
N LEU A 94 47.98 18.12 17.79
CA LEU A 94 49.35 18.53 17.56
C LEU A 94 50.21 18.15 18.78
N PRO A 95 51.43 17.62 18.58
CA PRO A 95 52.32 17.32 19.68
C PRO A 95 52.68 18.60 20.45
N PRO A 96 52.90 18.50 21.77
CA PRO A 96 53.25 19.67 22.58
C PRO A 96 54.55 20.30 22.07
N ALA A 97 54.52 21.62 21.89
CA ALA A 97 55.70 22.40 21.55
C ALA A 97 56.76 22.25 22.65
N ARG A 98 57.99 21.95 22.25
CA ARG A 98 59.17 21.92 23.12
C ARG A 98 59.72 23.32 23.32
#